data_AF-A0A919V6I9-F1
#
_entry.id   AF-A0A919V6I9-F1
#
_cell.length_a   1.000
_cell.length_b   1.000
_cell.length_c   1.000
_cell.angle_alpha   90.00
_cell.angle_beta   90.00
_cell.angle_gamma   90.00
#
_symmetry.space_group_name_H-M   'P 1'
#
loop_
_entity.id
_entity.type
_entity.pdbx_description
1 polymer ?
#
loop_
_entity_poly.entity_id
_entity_poly.type
_entity_poly.pdbx_seq_one_letter_code
_entity_poly.pdbx_strand_id
1 'polypeptide(L)'
;MRLWFRRLRDGEARGRRLPVDHYVSELERVLRGPSRMRADLVREVRDGLTDMADALEDDGLVRPEAERAAVLEFGTVAEVAPGLQRELSFAQGRRTGWLLFVVVALQMAAAEIAWRNDPLAVGPSVRLSEGYLCLADLMDKSQYVILALGLAAVAAFGPAGRWLPAGTGMVRAGGLFAIVAVVFKSIIAIHLVALVPGMMAQPLTLGGAAYQAAVFFLPVCFVMASGWRCLRVGGARLRTA
;
A
#
# COMPACT_ATOMS: atom_id res chain seq x y z
N MET A 1 -53.58 -4.94 -20.21
CA MET A 1 -53.30 -3.93 -19.14
C MET A 1 -52.39 -4.43 -18.01
N ARG A 2 -52.49 -5.67 -17.50
CA ARG A 2 -51.66 -6.14 -16.35
C ARG A 2 -50.14 -6.25 -16.61
N LEU A 3 -49.72 -6.50 -17.85
CA LEU A 3 -48.30 -6.58 -18.23
C LEU A 3 -47.61 -5.19 -18.32
N TRP A 4 -48.38 -4.12 -18.52
CA TRP A 4 -47.86 -2.76 -18.62
C TRP A 4 -47.59 -2.16 -17.23
N PHE A 5 -48.48 -2.42 -16.27
CA PHE A 5 -48.26 -2.09 -14.86
C PHE A 5 -47.06 -2.85 -14.25
N ARG A 6 -46.85 -4.12 -14.62
CA ARG A 6 -45.66 -4.86 -14.17
C ARG A 6 -44.37 -4.25 -14.73
N ARG A 7 -44.37 -3.85 -16.00
CA ARG A 7 -43.21 -3.25 -16.69
C ARG A 7 -42.88 -1.82 -16.19
N LEU A 8 -43.88 -1.06 -15.71
CA LEU A 8 -43.66 0.22 -15.04
C LEU A 8 -43.17 0.04 -13.59
N ARG A 9 -43.67 -0.95 -12.86
CA ARG A 9 -43.17 -1.30 -11.51
C ARG A 9 -41.72 -1.81 -11.56
N ASP A 10 -41.39 -2.60 -12.57
CA ASP A 10 -40.02 -3.07 -12.83
C ASP A 10 -39.13 -1.95 -13.40
N GLY A 11 -39.73 -0.92 -14.02
CA GLY A 11 -39.05 0.28 -14.54
C GLY A 11 -38.73 1.32 -13.45
N GLU A 12 -39.60 1.48 -12.45
CA GLU A 12 -39.36 2.31 -11.26
C GLU A 12 -38.40 1.64 -10.27
N ALA A 13 -38.43 0.31 -10.16
CA ALA A 13 -37.44 -0.47 -9.40
C ALA A 13 -36.03 -0.40 -10.01
N ARG A 14 -35.90 -0.20 -11.33
CA ARG A 14 -34.61 0.06 -12.00
C ARG A 14 -34.06 1.48 -11.76
N GLY A 15 -34.87 2.39 -11.22
CA GLY A 15 -34.48 3.78 -10.95
C GLY A 15 -34.10 4.08 -9.49
N ARG A 16 -34.51 3.25 -8.52
CA ARG A 16 -34.06 3.33 -7.11
C ARG A 16 -33.09 2.20 -6.83
N ARG A 17 -31.81 2.52 -6.68
CA ARG A 17 -30.85 1.57 -6.11
C ARG A 17 -31.42 1.05 -4.79
N LEU A 18 -31.34 -0.27 -4.61
CA LEU A 18 -31.69 -0.94 -3.38
C LEU A 18 -30.93 -0.30 -2.19
N PRO A 19 -31.52 -0.19 -0.98
CA PRO A 19 -30.86 0.42 0.17
C PRO A 19 -29.43 -0.10 0.42
N VAL A 20 -29.21 -1.41 0.32
CA VAL A 20 -27.87 -2.02 0.47
C VAL A 20 -26.92 -1.58 -0.65
N ASP A 21 -27.37 -1.58 -1.90
CA ASP A 21 -26.56 -1.13 -3.05
C ASP A 21 -26.15 0.33 -2.94
N HIS A 22 -27.08 1.18 -2.49
CA HIS A 22 -26.80 2.59 -2.26
C HIS A 22 -25.75 2.75 -1.14
N TYR A 23 -25.95 2.08 -0.01
CA TYR A 23 -25.04 2.10 1.13
C TYR A 23 -23.61 1.68 0.76
N VAL A 24 -23.49 0.54 0.09
CA VAL A 24 -22.21 0.00 -0.40
C VAL A 24 -21.53 0.96 -1.37
N SER A 25 -22.29 1.58 -2.29
CA SER A 25 -21.72 2.53 -3.24
C SER A 25 -21.18 3.81 -2.56
N GLU A 26 -21.83 4.29 -1.51
CA GLU A 26 -21.33 5.41 -0.72
C GLU A 26 -20.07 5.02 0.07
N LEU A 27 -20.04 3.79 0.61
CA LEU A 27 -18.87 3.25 1.29
C LEU A 27 -17.64 3.16 0.36
N GLU A 28 -17.80 2.69 -0.88
CA GLU A 28 -16.73 2.64 -1.88
C GLU A 28 -16.13 4.02 -2.20
N ARG A 29 -16.96 5.07 -2.16
CA ARG A 29 -16.56 6.45 -2.47
C ARG A 29 -15.72 7.07 -1.36
N VAL A 30 -16.06 6.78 -0.11
CA VAL A 30 -15.36 7.32 1.07
C VAL A 30 -14.08 6.54 1.40
N LEU A 31 -14.08 5.22 1.20
CA LEU A 31 -12.93 4.38 1.54
C LEU A 31 -11.74 4.57 0.59
N ARG A 32 -10.55 4.72 1.19
CA ARG A 32 -9.26 4.87 0.50
C ARG A 32 -8.33 3.72 0.85
N GLY A 33 -7.70 3.12 -0.15
CA GLY A 33 -6.76 2.03 0.07
C GLY A 33 -6.45 1.25 -1.21
N PRO A 34 -5.73 0.11 -1.08
CA PRO A 34 -5.53 -0.82 -2.19
C PRO A 34 -6.87 -1.24 -2.80
N SER A 35 -7.00 -1.14 -4.12
CA SER A 35 -8.28 -1.39 -4.83
C SER A 35 -8.86 -2.77 -4.55
N ARG A 36 -8.03 -3.82 -4.60
CA ARG A 36 -8.44 -5.20 -4.34
C ARG A 36 -9.00 -5.36 -2.92
N MET A 37 -8.22 -4.96 -1.92
CA MET A 37 -8.65 -5.11 -0.53
C MET A 37 -9.87 -4.26 -0.17
N ARG A 38 -9.99 -3.06 -0.75
CA ARG A 38 -11.19 -2.26 -0.60
C ARG A 38 -12.41 -2.96 -1.20
N ALA A 39 -12.27 -3.55 -2.40
CA ALA A 39 -13.34 -4.30 -3.03
C ALA A 39 -13.72 -5.53 -2.20
N ASP A 40 -12.74 -6.24 -1.65
CA ASP A 40 -12.97 -7.41 -0.79
C ASP A 40 -13.74 -7.03 0.50
N LEU A 41 -13.33 -5.95 1.19
CA LEU A 41 -14.02 -5.45 2.37
C LEU A 41 -15.44 -4.97 2.06
N VAL A 42 -15.62 -4.27 0.95
CA VAL A 42 -16.94 -3.79 0.54
C VAL A 42 -17.86 -4.96 0.18
N ARG A 43 -17.32 -5.99 -0.46
CA ARG A 43 -18.05 -7.23 -0.73
C ARG A 43 -18.47 -7.91 0.58
N GLU A 44 -17.57 -8.02 1.55
CA GLU A 44 -17.90 -8.60 2.87
C GLU A 44 -19.01 -7.80 3.60
N VAL A 45 -18.97 -6.47 3.56
CA VAL A 45 -20.05 -5.63 4.10
C VAL A 45 -21.37 -5.84 3.37
N ARG A 46 -21.34 -5.96 2.05
CA ARG A 46 -22.52 -6.26 1.24
C ARG A 46 -23.10 -7.62 1.63
N ASP A 47 -22.26 -8.65 1.69
CA ASP A 47 -22.67 -10.01 2.01
C ASP A 47 -23.32 -10.04 3.41
N GLY A 48 -22.69 -9.40 4.42
CA GLY A 48 -23.27 -9.30 5.76
C GLY A 48 -24.59 -8.53 5.83
N LEU A 49 -24.74 -7.43 5.07
CA LEU A 49 -26.01 -6.70 4.97
C LEU A 49 -27.10 -7.52 4.28
N THR A 50 -26.73 -8.31 3.27
CA THR A 50 -27.65 -9.23 2.59
C THR A 50 -28.09 -10.33 3.53
N ASP A 51 -27.18 -10.94 4.30
CA ASP A 51 -27.51 -11.96 5.30
C ASP A 51 -28.45 -11.41 6.38
N MET A 52 -28.24 -10.18 6.85
CA MET A 52 -29.16 -9.50 7.78
C MET A 52 -30.54 -9.24 7.16
N ALA A 53 -30.58 -8.77 5.90
CA ALA A 53 -31.85 -8.53 5.21
C ALA A 53 -32.61 -9.85 4.97
N ASP A 54 -31.92 -10.94 4.66
CA ASP A 54 -32.52 -12.27 4.50
C ASP A 54 -33.16 -12.74 5.81
N ALA A 55 -32.47 -12.59 6.94
CA ALA A 55 -33.03 -12.92 8.26
C ALA A 55 -34.29 -12.09 8.59
N LEU A 56 -34.29 -10.80 8.24
CA LEU A 56 -35.44 -9.92 8.44
C LEU A 56 -36.63 -10.24 7.52
N GLU A 57 -36.37 -10.78 6.33
CA GLU A 57 -37.42 -11.32 5.46
C GLU A 57 -38.04 -12.58 6.03
N ASP A 58 -37.22 -13.48 6.59
CA ASP A 58 -37.69 -14.69 7.28
C ASP A 58 -38.58 -14.33 8.49
N ASP A 59 -38.31 -13.19 9.14
CA ASP A 59 -39.14 -12.60 10.20
C ASP A 59 -40.39 -11.84 9.69
N GLY A 60 -40.61 -11.83 8.37
CA GLY A 60 -41.85 -11.36 7.73
C GLY A 60 -41.80 -9.96 7.12
N LEU A 61 -40.64 -9.29 7.07
CA LEU A 61 -40.49 -8.04 6.31
C LEU A 61 -40.41 -8.30 4.80
N VAL A 62 -40.84 -7.32 4.00
CA VAL A 62 -40.63 -7.36 2.55
C VAL A 62 -39.22 -6.87 2.20
N ARG A 63 -38.58 -7.40 1.15
CA ARG A 63 -37.19 -7.06 0.73
C ARG A 63 -36.78 -5.60 0.93
N PRO A 64 -37.52 -4.60 0.41
CA PRO A 64 -37.08 -3.21 0.50
C PRO A 64 -37.15 -2.63 1.93
N GLU A 65 -37.98 -3.20 2.80
CA GLU A 65 -38.07 -2.83 4.21
C GLU A 65 -37.02 -3.56 5.04
N ALA A 66 -36.82 -4.85 4.78
CA ALA A 66 -35.76 -5.67 5.36
C ALA A 66 -34.38 -5.05 5.12
N GLU A 67 -34.08 -4.64 3.88
CA GLU A 67 -32.82 -3.98 3.57
C GLU A 67 -32.64 -2.61 4.25
N ARG A 68 -33.73 -1.83 4.40
CA ARG A 68 -33.65 -0.55 5.14
C ARG A 68 -33.38 -0.79 6.61
N ALA A 69 -34.05 -1.77 7.20
CA ALA A 69 -33.85 -2.16 8.59
C ALA A 69 -32.41 -2.68 8.80
N ALA A 70 -31.91 -3.53 7.91
CA ALA A 70 -30.52 -4.02 7.95
C ALA A 70 -29.50 -2.87 7.89
N VAL A 71 -29.68 -1.90 6.99
CA VAL A 71 -28.79 -0.72 6.91
C VAL A 71 -28.90 0.17 8.15
N LEU A 72 -30.11 0.35 8.70
CA LEU A 72 -30.32 1.12 9.93
C LEU A 72 -29.64 0.44 11.14
N GLU A 73 -29.73 -0.88 11.24
CA GLU A 73 -29.10 -1.67 12.30
C GLU A 73 -27.58 -1.72 12.17
N PHE A 74 -27.06 -1.85 10.95
CA PHE A 74 -25.62 -1.85 10.67
C PHE A 74 -24.95 -0.50 10.98
N GLY A 75 -25.71 0.60 10.85
CA GLY A 75 -25.26 1.94 11.17
C GLY A 75 -24.83 2.75 9.94
N THR A 76 -24.69 4.05 10.13
CA THR A 76 -24.39 4.99 9.05
C THR A 76 -22.98 4.81 8.49
N VAL A 77 -22.77 5.24 7.25
CA VAL A 77 -21.42 5.24 6.63
C VAL A 77 -20.42 6.03 7.47
N ALA A 78 -20.86 7.11 8.15
CA ALA A 78 -20.00 7.92 9.01
C ALA A 78 -19.50 7.18 10.25
N GLU A 79 -20.30 6.25 10.79
CA GLU A 79 -19.97 5.44 11.97
C GLU A 79 -19.07 4.25 11.60
N VAL A 80 -19.33 3.59 10.46
CA VAL A 80 -18.64 2.36 10.07
C VAL A 80 -17.34 2.62 9.29
N ALA A 81 -17.33 3.61 8.40
CA ALA A 81 -16.17 3.90 7.55
C ALA A 81 -14.84 4.14 8.31
N PRO A 82 -14.78 4.80 9.48
CA PRO A 82 -13.53 4.97 10.22
C PRO A 82 -12.88 3.63 10.64
N GLY A 83 -13.70 2.63 11.00
CA GLY A 83 -13.24 1.29 11.38
C GLY A 83 -12.62 0.56 10.19
N LEU A 84 -13.37 0.49 9.09
CA LEU A 84 -12.90 -0.13 7.84
C LEU A 84 -11.68 0.61 7.24
N GLN A 85 -11.65 1.94 7.36
CA GLN A 85 -10.52 2.74 6.91
C GLN A 85 -9.25 2.46 7.71
N ARG A 86 -9.37 2.14 9.01
CA ARG A 86 -8.24 1.71 9.85
C ARG A 86 -7.65 0.39 9.37
N GLU A 87 -8.52 -0.58 9.05
CA GLU A 87 -8.10 -1.87 8.51
C GLU A 87 -7.36 -1.72 7.16
N LEU A 88 -7.93 -0.94 6.23
CA LEU A 88 -7.29 -0.60 4.97
C LEU A 88 -5.94 0.09 5.16
N SER A 89 -5.82 0.95 6.19
CA SER A 89 -4.57 1.64 6.53
C SER A 89 -3.49 0.65 6.95
N PHE A 90 -3.81 -0.30 7.82
CA PHE A 90 -2.85 -1.30 8.28
C PHE A 90 -2.40 -2.22 7.16
N ALA A 91 -3.33 -2.64 6.31
CA ALA A 91 -2.94 -3.42 5.15
C ALA A 91 -2.04 -2.67 4.16
N GLN A 92 -2.30 -1.37 3.95
CA GLN A 92 -1.40 -0.52 3.15
C GLN A 92 -0.03 -0.35 3.81
N GLY A 93 0.01 -0.24 5.15
CA GLY A 93 1.25 -0.23 5.94
C GLY A 93 2.04 -1.53 5.78
N ARG A 94 1.38 -2.69 5.94
CA ARG A 94 1.96 -4.03 5.76
C ARG A 94 2.49 -4.23 4.34
N ARG A 95 1.73 -3.82 3.33
CA ARG A 95 2.15 -3.88 1.92
C ARG A 95 3.40 -3.03 1.67
N THR A 96 3.44 -1.83 2.24
CA THR A 96 4.63 -0.95 2.13
C THR A 96 5.83 -1.54 2.85
N GLY A 97 5.64 -2.15 4.03
CA GLY A 97 6.70 -2.86 4.75
C GLY A 97 7.30 -4.01 3.94
N TRP A 98 6.44 -4.87 3.38
CA TRP A 98 6.87 -5.95 2.48
C TRP A 98 7.60 -5.43 1.26
N LEU A 99 7.05 -4.40 0.63
CA LEU A 99 7.65 -3.81 -0.56
C LEU A 99 9.05 -3.26 -0.25
N LEU A 100 9.19 -2.52 0.85
CA LEU A 100 10.46 -1.94 1.27
C LEU A 100 11.48 -3.05 1.55
N PHE A 101 11.08 -4.10 2.26
CA PHE A 101 11.93 -5.26 2.54
C PHE A 101 12.42 -5.94 1.25
N VAL A 102 11.49 -6.33 0.37
CA VAL A 102 11.82 -7.07 -0.87
C VAL A 102 12.69 -6.23 -1.80
N VAL A 103 12.35 -4.95 -1.99
CA VAL A 103 13.11 -4.05 -2.87
C VAL A 103 14.53 -3.88 -2.37
N VAL A 104 14.72 -3.62 -1.08
CA VAL A 104 16.05 -3.40 -0.51
C VAL A 104 16.87 -4.69 -0.54
N ALA A 105 16.28 -5.84 -0.22
CA ALA A 105 16.96 -7.13 -0.28
C ALA A 105 17.41 -7.47 -1.71
N LEU A 106 16.53 -7.25 -2.70
CA LEU A 106 16.86 -7.46 -4.10
C LEU A 106 17.98 -6.52 -4.56
N GLN A 107 17.93 -5.26 -4.14
CA GLN A 107 18.99 -4.28 -4.46
C GLN A 107 20.33 -4.63 -3.82
N MET A 108 20.35 -5.15 -2.58
CA MET A 108 21.58 -5.64 -1.95
C MET A 108 22.15 -6.83 -2.73
N ALA A 109 21.32 -7.81 -3.07
CA ALA A 109 21.75 -8.97 -3.85
C ALA A 109 22.27 -8.56 -5.23
N ALA A 110 21.57 -7.64 -5.91
CA ALA A 110 21.96 -7.14 -7.22
C ALA A 110 23.28 -6.35 -7.16
N ALA A 111 23.48 -5.53 -6.12
CA ALA A 111 24.75 -4.83 -5.89
C ALA A 111 25.90 -5.81 -5.65
N GLU A 112 25.72 -6.81 -4.81
CA GLU A 112 26.73 -7.84 -4.53
C GLU A 112 27.11 -8.63 -5.79
N ILE A 113 26.11 -9.01 -6.59
CA ILE A 113 26.33 -9.70 -7.88
C ILE A 113 27.10 -8.78 -8.83
N ALA A 114 26.72 -7.51 -8.95
CA ALA A 114 27.42 -6.57 -9.82
C ALA A 114 28.89 -6.42 -9.41
N TRP A 115 29.17 -6.24 -8.11
CA TRP A 115 30.54 -6.10 -7.60
C TRP A 115 31.38 -7.37 -7.78
N ARG A 116 30.82 -8.56 -7.57
CA ARG A 116 31.56 -9.83 -7.74
C ARG A 116 31.89 -10.15 -9.20
N ASN A 117 31.07 -9.67 -10.14
CA ASN A 117 31.17 -10.03 -11.55
C ASN A 117 31.78 -8.91 -12.41
N ASP A 118 32.17 -7.79 -11.83
CA ASP A 118 32.81 -6.70 -12.56
C ASP A 118 34.35 -6.79 -12.42
N PRO A 119 35.07 -7.21 -13.50
CA PRO A 119 36.53 -7.34 -13.48
C PRO A 119 37.27 -5.99 -13.38
N LEU A 120 36.55 -4.87 -13.55
CA LEU A 120 37.08 -3.50 -13.57
C LEU A 120 36.62 -2.67 -12.35
N ALA A 121 35.81 -3.23 -11.46
CA ALA A 121 35.15 -2.50 -10.38
C ALA A 121 36.16 -1.80 -9.45
N VAL A 122 37.29 -2.45 -9.19
CA VAL A 122 38.48 -1.90 -8.52
C VAL A 122 39.68 -2.64 -9.11
N GLY A 123 40.40 -2.06 -10.07
CA GLY A 123 41.66 -2.64 -10.52
C GLY A 123 42.63 -2.84 -9.33
N PRO A 124 43.60 -3.78 -9.39
CA PRO A 124 44.46 -4.15 -8.25
C PRO A 124 45.20 -2.97 -7.58
N SER A 125 45.29 -1.83 -8.26
CA SER A 125 46.00 -0.62 -7.86
C SER A 125 45.12 0.53 -7.36
N VAL A 126 43.78 0.40 -7.38
CA VAL A 126 42.88 1.49 -6.97
C VAL A 126 42.73 1.49 -5.45
N ARG A 127 43.36 2.47 -4.77
CA ARG A 127 43.12 2.75 -3.36
C ARG A 127 41.89 3.64 -3.21
N LEU A 128 40.82 3.09 -2.65
CA LEU A 128 39.62 3.85 -2.31
C LEU A 128 39.92 4.80 -1.14
N SER A 129 39.33 6.00 -1.17
CA SER A 129 39.50 6.98 -0.10
C SER A 129 38.76 6.55 1.17
N GLU A 130 39.20 7.03 2.34
CA GLU A 130 38.51 6.78 3.61
C GLU A 130 37.05 7.27 3.58
N GLY A 131 36.80 8.40 2.90
CA GLY A 131 35.45 8.93 2.70
C GLY A 131 34.55 7.98 1.90
N TYR A 132 35.09 7.31 0.87
CA TYR A 132 34.34 6.31 0.12
C TYR A 132 33.97 5.11 1.00
N LEU A 133 34.94 4.56 1.74
CA LEU A 133 34.71 3.42 2.62
C LEU A 133 33.69 3.74 3.72
N CYS A 134 33.74 4.96 4.27
CA CYS A 134 32.75 5.45 5.22
C CYS A 134 31.34 5.53 4.62
N LEU A 135 31.19 6.06 3.40
CA LEU A 135 29.90 6.10 2.70
C LEU A 135 29.37 4.70 2.37
N ALA A 136 30.24 3.78 1.97
CA ALA A 136 29.88 2.40 1.66
C ALA A 136 29.40 1.65 2.92
N ASP A 137 30.13 1.76 4.03
CA ASP A 137 29.73 1.19 5.32
C ASP A 137 28.40 1.80 5.82
N LEU A 138 28.20 3.10 5.64
CA LEU A 138 26.93 3.78 5.95
C LEU A 138 25.77 3.25 5.09
N MET A 139 26.00 3.03 3.80
CA MET A 139 25.03 2.43 2.88
C MET A 139 24.61 1.05 3.39
N ASP A 140 25.57 0.17 3.64
CA ASP A 140 25.32 -1.22 4.05
C ASP A 140 24.54 -1.27 5.36
N LYS A 141 24.99 -0.54 6.38
CA LYS A 141 24.29 -0.45 7.68
C LYS A 141 22.87 0.08 7.53
N SER A 142 22.68 1.11 6.70
CA SER A 142 21.35 1.67 6.47
C SER A 142 20.40 0.65 5.81
N GLN A 143 20.90 -0.20 4.90
CA GLN A 143 20.09 -1.22 4.26
C GLN A 143 19.63 -2.28 5.26
N TYR A 144 20.50 -2.74 6.16
CA TYR A 144 20.10 -3.67 7.23
C TYR A 144 19.04 -3.06 8.16
N VAL A 145 19.17 -1.78 8.52
CA VAL A 145 18.16 -1.07 9.33
C VAL A 145 16.83 -0.99 8.58
N ILE A 146 16.85 -0.66 7.29
CA ILE A 146 15.64 -0.59 6.47
C ILE A 146 14.96 -1.96 6.35
N LEU A 147 15.73 -3.04 6.17
CA LEU A 147 15.19 -4.41 6.13
C LEU A 147 14.52 -4.78 7.46
N ALA A 148 15.20 -4.51 8.58
CA ALA A 148 14.67 -4.78 9.92
C ALA A 148 13.37 -4.00 10.17
N LEU A 149 13.33 -2.71 9.81
CA LEU A 149 12.14 -1.88 9.97
C LEU A 149 11.02 -2.27 9.01
N GLY A 150 11.33 -2.72 7.79
CA GLY A 150 10.37 -3.27 6.85
C GLY A 150 9.66 -4.51 7.43
N LEU A 151 10.42 -5.46 7.99
CA LEU A 151 9.87 -6.63 8.68
C LEU A 151 9.10 -6.27 9.94
N ALA A 152 9.62 -5.33 10.74
CA ALA A 152 8.93 -4.85 11.93
C ALA A 152 7.58 -4.22 11.57
N ALA A 153 7.50 -3.45 10.48
CA ALA A 153 6.23 -2.92 9.97
C ALA A 153 5.28 -4.05 9.53
N VAL A 154 5.77 -5.09 8.86
CA VAL A 154 4.95 -6.25 8.48
C VAL A 154 4.36 -6.95 9.72
N ALA A 155 5.17 -7.16 10.76
CA ALA A 155 4.72 -7.77 12.00
C ALA A 155 3.71 -6.87 12.73
N ALA A 156 4.01 -5.58 12.86
CA ALA A 156 3.19 -4.61 13.58
C ALA A 156 1.81 -4.41 12.97
N PHE A 157 1.70 -4.44 11.64
CA PHE A 157 0.42 -4.33 10.92
C PHE A 157 -0.21 -5.70 10.58
N GLY A 158 0.27 -6.77 11.22
CA GLY A 158 -0.16 -8.14 10.99
C GLY A 158 -0.34 -8.89 12.32
N PRO A 159 0.31 -10.05 12.53
CA PRO A 159 0.07 -10.90 13.69
C PRO A 159 0.36 -10.25 15.05
N ALA A 160 1.28 -9.27 15.09
CA ALA A 160 1.62 -8.54 16.31
C ALA A 160 0.72 -7.32 16.56
N GLY A 161 -0.12 -6.94 15.59
CA GLY A 161 -1.04 -5.82 15.70
C GLY A 161 -2.07 -5.99 16.83
N ARG A 162 -2.37 -7.24 17.23
CA ARG A 162 -3.22 -7.52 18.41
C ARG A 162 -2.57 -7.14 19.74
N TRP A 163 -1.25 -7.01 19.78
CA TRP A 163 -0.47 -6.71 21.00
C TRP A 163 0.06 -5.28 21.02
N LEU A 164 0.08 -4.61 19.87
CA LEU A 164 0.59 -3.26 19.74
C LEU A 164 -0.58 -2.29 19.59
N PRO A 165 -0.58 -1.15 20.29
CA PRO A 165 -1.55 -0.07 20.04
C PRO A 165 -1.20 0.63 18.71
N ALA A 166 -1.35 -0.09 17.60
CA ALA A 166 -1.06 0.42 16.27
C ALA A 166 -2.14 1.43 15.87
N GLY A 167 -1.73 2.67 15.62
CA GLY A 167 -2.60 3.73 15.13
C GLY A 167 -2.39 4.02 13.65
N THR A 168 -3.34 4.71 13.01
CA THR A 168 -3.18 5.22 11.63
C THR A 168 -1.99 6.19 11.51
N GLY A 169 -1.57 6.83 12.61
CA GLY A 169 -0.34 7.61 12.70
C GLY A 169 0.93 6.80 12.41
N MET A 170 1.00 5.54 12.84
CA MET A 170 2.15 4.67 12.57
C MET A 170 2.26 4.31 11.09
N VAL A 171 1.13 4.15 10.39
CA VAL A 171 1.11 3.92 8.94
C VAL A 171 1.70 5.13 8.20
N ARG A 172 1.37 6.36 8.62
CA ARG A 172 1.96 7.58 8.06
C ARG A 172 3.45 7.65 8.32
N ALA A 173 3.88 7.38 9.56
CA ALA A 173 5.29 7.38 9.93
C ALA A 173 6.09 6.35 9.09
N GLY A 174 5.56 5.14 8.92
CA GLY A 174 6.15 4.12 8.05
C GLY A 174 6.22 4.54 6.58
N GLY A 175 5.19 5.23 6.08
CA GLY A 175 5.18 5.81 4.73
C GLY A 175 6.23 6.90 4.53
N LEU A 176 6.35 7.82 5.49
CA LEU A 176 7.36 8.88 5.49
C LEU A 176 8.77 8.27 5.56
N PHE A 177 8.97 7.32 6.46
CA PHE A 177 10.23 6.59 6.60
C PHE A 177 10.62 5.93 5.27
N ALA A 178 9.70 5.22 4.60
CA ALA A 178 10.00 4.58 3.32
C ALA A 178 10.47 5.59 2.26
N ILE A 179 9.85 6.77 2.17
CA ILE A 179 10.25 7.83 1.25
C ILE A 179 11.65 8.36 1.62
N VAL A 180 11.85 8.73 2.89
CA VAL A 180 13.12 9.28 3.38
C VAL A 180 14.26 8.29 3.19
N ALA A 181 14.05 7.02 3.55
CA ALA A 181 15.03 5.95 3.41
C ALA A 181 15.46 5.77 1.95
N VAL A 182 14.50 5.74 1.01
CA VAL A 182 14.82 5.57 -0.41
C VAL A 182 15.51 6.80 -1.01
N VAL A 183 15.12 8.01 -0.61
CA VAL A 183 15.79 9.25 -1.06
C VAL A 183 17.23 9.30 -0.53
N PHE A 184 17.41 9.06 0.77
CA PHE A 184 18.72 8.99 1.42
C PHE A 184 19.63 7.97 0.75
N LYS A 185 19.14 6.75 0.54
CA LYS A 185 19.87 5.68 -0.16
C LYS A 185 20.22 6.08 -1.58
N SER A 186 19.30 6.72 -2.30
CA SER A 186 19.56 7.17 -3.67
C SER A 186 20.69 8.19 -3.73
N ILE A 187 20.72 9.14 -2.79
CA ILE A 187 21.79 10.14 -2.70
C ILE A 187 23.14 9.47 -2.46
N ILE A 188 23.24 8.57 -1.48
CA ILE A 188 24.51 7.88 -1.19
C ILE A 188 24.94 7.02 -2.37
N ALA A 189 24.01 6.29 -3.00
CA ALA A 189 24.31 5.45 -4.16
C ALA A 189 24.91 6.29 -5.32
N ILE A 190 24.33 7.45 -5.61
CA ILE A 190 24.85 8.37 -6.65
C ILE A 190 26.27 8.85 -6.29
N HIS A 191 26.52 9.19 -5.02
CA HIS A 191 27.85 9.62 -4.58
C HIS A 191 28.88 8.49 -4.69
N LEU A 192 28.52 7.26 -4.30
CA LEU A 192 29.40 6.10 -4.43
C LEU A 192 29.78 5.84 -5.89
N VAL A 193 28.84 5.95 -6.83
CA VAL A 193 29.12 5.81 -8.26
C VAL A 193 30.00 6.96 -8.77
N ALA A 194 29.72 8.20 -8.38
CA ALA A 194 30.47 9.37 -8.82
C ALA A 194 31.93 9.38 -8.34
N LEU A 195 32.20 8.80 -7.17
CA LEU A 195 33.54 8.70 -6.58
C LEU A 195 34.39 7.57 -7.16
N VAL A 196 33.84 6.73 -8.04
CA VAL A 196 34.56 5.65 -8.74
C VAL A 196 34.67 5.99 -10.23
N PRO A 197 35.79 6.59 -10.68
CA PRO A 197 35.94 7.05 -12.07
C PRO A 197 35.74 5.94 -13.11
N GLY A 198 36.09 4.70 -12.77
CA GLY A 198 35.94 3.54 -13.65
C GLY A 198 34.49 3.20 -14.00
N MET A 199 33.53 3.46 -13.11
CA MET A 199 32.11 3.21 -13.37
C MET A 199 31.49 4.25 -14.30
N MET A 200 31.93 5.52 -14.21
CA MET A 200 31.44 6.61 -15.06
C MET A 200 32.07 6.59 -16.47
N ALA A 201 33.20 5.90 -16.63
CA ALA A 201 33.89 5.76 -17.92
C ALA A 201 33.30 4.68 -18.82
N GLN A 202 32.43 3.80 -18.30
CA GLN A 202 31.80 2.75 -19.09
C GLN A 202 30.68 3.32 -19.98
N PRO A 203 30.59 2.95 -21.27
CA PRO A 203 29.50 3.38 -22.12
C PRO A 203 28.16 2.81 -21.62
N LEU A 204 27.12 3.65 -21.60
CA LEU A 204 25.77 3.22 -21.23
C LEU A 204 25.18 2.31 -22.31
N THR A 205 25.35 1.00 -22.12
CA THR A 205 24.74 0.00 -22.99
C THR A 205 23.23 -0.10 -22.74
N LEU A 206 22.47 -0.58 -23.72
CA LEU A 206 21.03 -0.84 -23.56
C LEU A 206 20.76 -1.81 -22.39
N GLY A 207 21.60 -2.84 -22.24
CA GLY A 207 21.51 -3.79 -21.14
C GLY A 207 21.76 -3.16 -19.77
N GLY A 208 22.77 -2.30 -19.65
CA GLY A 208 23.05 -1.55 -18.42
C GLY A 208 21.93 -0.58 -18.05
N ALA A 209 21.38 0.13 -19.04
CA ALA A 209 20.22 1.02 -18.83
C ALA A 209 18.98 0.24 -18.37
N ALA A 210 18.68 -0.90 -19.00
CA ALA A 210 17.58 -1.78 -18.60
C ALA A 210 17.76 -2.33 -17.19
N TYR A 211 18.98 -2.75 -16.83
CA TYR A 211 19.32 -3.20 -15.48
C TYR A 211 19.07 -2.10 -14.43
N GLN A 212 19.57 -0.88 -14.67
CA GLN A 212 19.35 0.25 -13.75
C GLN A 212 17.87 0.63 -13.62
N ALA A 213 17.12 0.60 -14.73
CA ALA A 213 15.68 0.82 -14.69
C ALA A 213 14.97 -0.23 -13.81
N ALA A 214 15.30 -1.51 -13.97
CA ALA A 214 14.66 -2.61 -13.26
C ALA A 214 15.05 -2.69 -11.78
N VAL A 215 16.32 -2.48 -11.43
CA VAL A 215 16.84 -2.67 -10.07
C VAL A 215 16.73 -1.40 -9.22
N PHE A 216 16.81 -0.23 -9.85
CA PHE A 216 16.87 1.04 -9.13
C PHE A 216 15.63 1.89 -9.35
N PHE A 217 15.40 2.39 -10.57
CA PHE A 217 14.39 3.42 -10.80
C PHE A 217 12.95 2.93 -10.59
N LEU A 218 12.56 1.79 -11.17
CA LEU A 218 11.21 1.26 -11.02
C LEU A 218 10.89 0.92 -9.55
N PRO A 219 11.75 0.21 -8.80
CA PRO A 219 11.52 -0.05 -7.38
C PRO A 219 11.43 1.22 -6.53
N VAL A 220 12.30 2.20 -6.75
CA VAL A 220 12.28 3.51 -6.07
C VAL A 220 10.94 4.20 -6.28
N CYS A 221 10.51 4.33 -7.54
CA CYS A 221 9.22 4.93 -7.88
C CYS A 221 8.05 4.20 -7.22
N PHE A 222 8.11 2.87 -7.17
CA PHE A 222 7.04 2.06 -6.58
C PHE A 222 6.99 2.20 -5.04
N VAL A 223 8.15 2.23 -4.37
CA VAL A 223 8.23 2.50 -2.91
C VAL A 223 7.76 3.91 -2.60
N MET A 224 8.19 4.92 -3.36
CA MET A 224 7.72 6.30 -3.19
C MET A 224 6.21 6.41 -3.37
N ALA A 225 5.65 5.79 -4.41
CA ALA A 225 4.21 5.78 -4.64
C ALA A 225 3.46 5.05 -3.52
N SER A 226 4.02 3.97 -2.95
CA SER A 226 3.42 3.26 -1.81
C SER A 226 3.48 4.08 -0.53
N GLY A 227 4.62 4.72 -0.22
CA GLY A 227 4.78 5.61 0.93
C GLY A 227 3.86 6.81 0.85
N TRP A 228 3.69 7.39 -0.35
CA TRP A 228 2.75 8.49 -0.57
C TRP A 228 1.29 8.08 -0.33
N ARG A 229 0.92 6.84 -0.69
CA ARG A 229 -0.41 6.29 -0.34
C ARG A 229 -0.60 6.16 1.16
N CYS A 230 0.42 5.72 1.91
CA CYS A 230 0.36 5.69 3.38
C CYS A 230 0.10 7.08 3.99
N LEU A 231 0.74 8.13 3.47
CA LEU A 231 0.54 9.50 3.93
C LEU A 231 -0.89 10.00 3.67
N ARG A 232 -1.44 9.70 2.50
CA ARG A 232 -2.82 10.07 2.12
C ARG A 232 -3.88 9.33 2.91
N VAL A 233 -3.68 8.03 3.16
CA VAL A 233 -4.65 7.19 3.86
C VAL A 233 -4.76 7.57 5.33
N GLY A 234 -3.65 7.89 6.01
CA GLY A 234 -3.73 8.46 7.35
C GLY A 234 -4.35 9.85 7.37
N GLY A 235 -4.13 10.62 6.28
CA GLY A 235 -4.50 12.02 6.01
C GLY A 235 -5.94 12.44 6.28
N ALA A 236 -6.89 11.53 6.09
CA ALA A 236 -8.31 11.82 6.25
C ALA A 236 -8.66 12.02 7.72
N ARG A 237 -8.50 13.25 8.23
CA ARG A 237 -9.40 13.73 9.27
C ARG A 237 -10.79 13.66 8.66
N LEU A 238 -11.60 12.70 9.11
CA LEU A 238 -13.04 12.83 8.94
C LEU A 238 -13.40 14.18 9.54
N ARG A 239 -13.80 15.12 8.67
CA ARG A 239 -14.42 16.35 9.14
C ARG A 239 -15.67 15.89 9.87
N THR A 240 -15.63 15.95 11.20
CA THR A 240 -16.84 15.93 12.03
C THR A 240 -17.70 17.07 11.51
N ALA A 241 -18.77 16.71 10.81
CA ALA A 241 -19.89 17.60 10.54
C ALA A 241 -20.65 17.81 11.85
#